data_AF-A0A7Y5HIN3-F1
#
_entry.id   AF-A0A7Y5HIN3-F1
#
_cell.length_a   1.000
_cell.length_b   1.000
_cell.length_c   1.000
_cell.angle_alpha   90.00
_cell.angle_beta   90.00
_cell.angle_gamma   90.00
#
_symmetry.space_group_name_H-M   'P 1'
#
loop_
_entity.id
_entity.type
_entity.pdbx_description
1 polymer ?
#
loop_
_entity_poly.entity_id
_entity_poly.type
_entity_poly.pdbx_seq_one_letter_code
_entity_poly.pdbx_strand_id
1 'polypeptide(L)'
;MEDPRRTTRREALRLGAGAASLLLLPRILRGGGGGGGEGVEVSPPEVLVDYAARLSFHRRLVFAEAVKAGALPASAAEVAVDMEASIGCALHSAYVLLNDPRLESRGGPEVPGRPGYTEAGAAVAGSAHRDGTASPELAVDLLVATVTWRPILFDPGSLVVAFGAAHRRGTRQGIAHSSITWARVGTWPEQPLLVPAPGQKEVPPLYISSRPDVVPDEEGDSAGTPVTAFFPPGTAIREARMRLEDGRGKEVEARLSSPEDPFPMEPDRRKEWLSRMLALLPKKALRKKETYRARFSAEVTPPGEDAKPRKWEGEWTFRTMEKHWDMRDRYAIEVR
;
A
#
# COMPACT_ATOMS: atom_id res chain seq x y z
N MET A 1 8.50 -12.56 -25.52
CA MET A 1 7.64 -11.74 -24.64
C MET A 1 8.24 -10.35 -24.60
N GLU A 2 7.52 -9.33 -25.08
CA GLU A 2 7.92 -7.94 -24.83
C GLU A 2 7.87 -7.65 -23.33
N ASP A 3 8.80 -6.81 -22.84
CA ASP A 3 8.79 -6.35 -21.45
C ASP A 3 7.52 -5.51 -21.23
N PRO A 4 6.57 -5.93 -20.36
CA PRO A 4 5.34 -5.19 -20.11
C PRO A 4 5.59 -3.75 -19.65
N ARG A 5 6.79 -3.43 -19.12
CA ARG A 5 7.18 -2.05 -18.75
C ARG A 5 7.31 -1.12 -19.96
N ARG A 6 7.60 -1.64 -21.16
CA ARG A 6 7.75 -0.82 -22.38
C ARG A 6 6.42 -0.34 -22.95
N THR A 7 5.36 -1.14 -22.84
CA THR A 7 4.03 -0.81 -23.38
C THR A 7 3.35 0.26 -22.52
N THR A 8 3.35 0.11 -21.20
CA THR A 8 2.75 1.08 -20.26
C THR A 8 3.41 2.45 -20.35
N ARG A 9 4.74 2.51 -20.54
CA ARG A 9 5.48 3.76 -20.68
C ARG A 9 5.06 4.56 -21.92
N ARG A 10 4.74 3.90 -23.03
CA ARG A 10 4.30 4.56 -24.28
C ARG A 10 2.88 5.09 -24.19
N GLU A 11 2.00 4.42 -23.44
CA GLU A 11 0.61 4.84 -23.24
C GLU A 11 0.48 5.94 -22.20
N ALA A 12 1.25 5.88 -21.10
CA ALA A 12 1.32 6.95 -20.11
C ALA A 12 1.81 8.29 -20.71
N LEU A 13 2.73 8.25 -21.68
CA LEU A 13 3.21 9.44 -22.39
C LEU A 13 2.22 10.00 -23.43
N ARG A 14 1.14 9.27 -23.78
CA ARG A 14 0.12 9.72 -24.74
C ARG A 14 -1.04 10.49 -24.12
N LEU A 15 -1.16 10.52 -22.80
CA LEU A 15 -2.18 11.29 -22.09
C LEU A 15 -1.72 12.75 -21.97
N GLY A 16 -2.37 13.64 -22.73
CA GLY A 16 -1.88 14.98 -23.10
C GLY A 16 -1.88 16.07 -22.03
N ALA A 17 -1.49 17.28 -22.46
CA ALA A 17 -1.49 18.61 -21.82
C ALA A 17 -0.84 18.77 -20.41
N GLY A 18 -1.01 17.84 -19.47
CA GLY A 18 -0.44 17.91 -18.12
C GLY A 18 1.08 17.81 -18.04
N ALA A 19 1.71 17.18 -19.04
CA ALA A 19 3.17 17.06 -19.14
C ALA A 19 3.90 18.41 -19.25
N ALA A 20 3.24 19.45 -19.78
CA ALA A 20 3.84 20.78 -19.91
C ALA A 20 4.00 21.49 -18.56
N SER A 21 3.05 21.32 -17.64
CA SER A 21 3.12 21.88 -16.27
C SER A 21 4.23 21.23 -15.43
N LEU A 22 4.53 19.96 -15.71
CA LEU A 22 5.58 19.19 -15.03
C LEU A 22 7.00 19.72 -15.34
N LEU A 23 7.23 20.27 -16.53
CA LEU A 23 8.52 20.88 -16.90
C LEU A 23 8.82 22.19 -16.15
N LEU A 24 7.82 22.81 -15.52
CA LEU A 24 7.96 24.07 -14.77
C LEU A 24 8.17 23.86 -13.25
N LEU A 25 7.79 22.70 -12.72
CA LEU A 25 7.91 22.38 -11.29
C LEU A 25 9.34 22.53 -10.71
N PRO A 26 10.42 22.11 -11.40
CA PRO A 26 11.78 22.24 -10.86
C PRO A 26 12.23 23.69 -10.64
N ARG A 27 11.57 24.66 -11.31
CA ARG A 27 11.88 26.09 -11.17
C ARG A 27 11.17 26.74 -9.98
N ILE A 28 10.00 26.23 -9.58
CA ILE A 28 9.17 26.84 -8.52
C ILE A 28 9.80 26.64 -7.13
N LEU A 29 10.52 25.53 -6.92
CA LEU A 29 11.09 25.18 -5.61
C LEU A 29 12.56 25.60 -5.42
N ARG A 30 13.22 26.13 -6.47
CA ARG A 30 14.52 26.80 -6.32
C ARG A 30 14.27 28.23 -5.86
N GLY A 31 14.16 28.41 -4.53
CA GLY A 31 14.24 29.75 -3.94
C GLY A 31 15.45 30.48 -4.53
N GLY A 32 15.19 31.62 -5.16
CA GLY A 32 16.21 32.41 -5.86
C GLY A 32 17.28 32.92 -4.91
N GLY A 33 18.37 32.16 -4.78
CA GLY A 33 19.56 32.56 -4.05
C GLY A 33 20.70 31.64 -4.44
N GLY A 34 21.70 32.14 -5.15
CA GLY A 34 22.82 31.37 -5.70
C GLY A 34 23.80 30.76 -4.68
N GLY A 35 23.37 30.52 -3.43
CA GLY A 35 24.12 29.78 -2.43
C GLY A 35 23.66 28.33 -2.40
N GLY A 36 24.58 27.38 -2.29
CA GLY A 36 24.33 25.92 -2.31
C GLY A 36 23.53 25.39 -1.11
N GLY A 37 22.36 25.95 -0.82
CA GLY A 37 21.45 25.49 0.23
C GLY A 37 20.76 24.17 -0.12
N GLU A 38 20.40 23.42 0.91
CA GLU A 38 19.60 22.20 0.83
C GLU A 38 18.27 22.48 0.10
N GLY A 39 18.17 22.08 -1.16
CA GLY A 39 16.94 22.21 -1.95
C GLY A 39 16.05 20.98 -1.82
N VAL A 40 14.73 21.16 -1.89
CA VAL A 40 13.78 20.06 -2.08
C VAL A 40 13.51 19.91 -3.57
N GLU A 41 13.54 18.67 -4.04
CA GLU A 41 13.30 18.32 -5.43
C GLU A 41 12.15 17.31 -5.51
N VAL A 42 11.23 17.56 -6.43
CA VAL A 42 10.09 16.68 -6.68
C VAL A 42 10.52 15.58 -7.64
N SER A 43 10.08 14.35 -7.40
CA SER A 43 10.37 13.22 -8.30
C SER A 43 9.77 13.47 -9.69
N PRO A 44 10.49 13.09 -10.76
CA PRO A 44 10.01 13.33 -12.11
C PRO A 44 8.83 12.39 -12.46
N PRO A 45 8.00 12.73 -13.46
CA PRO A 45 6.81 11.96 -13.82
C PRO A 45 7.06 10.50 -14.15
N GLU A 46 8.24 10.17 -14.69
CA GLU A 46 8.62 8.80 -15.06
C GLU A 46 8.64 7.88 -13.84
N VAL A 47 9.02 8.42 -12.67
CA VAL A 47 8.97 7.68 -11.41
C VAL A 47 7.54 7.28 -11.07
N LEU A 48 6.55 8.16 -11.34
CA LEU A 48 5.13 7.89 -11.10
C LEU A 48 4.61 6.72 -11.95
N VAL A 49 5.11 6.58 -13.17
CA VAL A 49 4.76 5.48 -14.07
C VAL A 49 5.30 4.15 -13.52
N ASP A 50 6.52 4.15 -12.99
CA ASP A 50 7.13 2.96 -12.39
C ASP A 50 6.36 2.51 -11.12
N TYR A 51 5.89 3.46 -10.30
CA TYR A 51 4.97 3.17 -9.17
C TYR A 51 3.71 2.44 -9.61
N ALA A 52 3.00 3.00 -10.59
CA ALA A 52 1.73 2.47 -11.05
C ALA A 52 1.89 1.07 -11.64
N ALA A 53 2.99 0.85 -12.38
CA ALA A 53 3.36 -0.46 -12.89
C ALA A 53 3.62 -1.45 -11.75
N ARG A 54 4.31 -1.03 -10.68
CA ARG A 54 4.60 -1.87 -9.50
C ARG A 54 3.34 -2.21 -8.71
N LEU A 55 2.45 -1.25 -8.47
CA LEU A 55 1.18 -1.49 -7.80
C LEU A 55 0.26 -2.39 -8.63
N SER A 56 0.18 -2.13 -9.94
CA SER A 56 -0.57 -2.99 -10.87
C SER A 56 -0.01 -4.41 -10.89
N PHE A 57 1.31 -4.59 -10.79
CA PHE A 57 1.91 -5.92 -10.66
C PHE A 57 1.42 -6.66 -9.41
N HIS A 58 1.45 -6.02 -8.24
CA HIS A 58 0.95 -6.62 -6.99
C HIS A 58 -0.55 -6.92 -7.05
N ARG A 59 -1.36 -5.99 -7.60
CA ARG A 59 -2.79 -6.24 -7.78
C ARG A 59 -3.07 -7.35 -8.77
N ARG A 60 -2.33 -7.46 -9.88
CA ARG A 60 -2.44 -8.60 -10.80
C ARG A 60 -2.14 -9.91 -10.09
N LEU A 61 -1.12 -9.99 -9.25
CA LEU A 61 -0.84 -11.21 -8.48
C LEU A 61 -1.98 -11.57 -7.52
N VAL A 62 -2.57 -10.58 -6.85
CA VAL A 62 -3.63 -10.81 -5.87
C VAL A 62 -4.98 -11.06 -6.53
N PHE A 63 -5.30 -10.31 -7.59
CA PHE A 63 -6.60 -10.34 -8.25
C PHE A 63 -6.66 -11.41 -9.34
N ALA A 64 -5.54 -12.01 -9.77
CA ALA A 64 -5.53 -13.02 -10.84
C ALA A 64 -6.54 -14.14 -10.60
N GLU A 65 -6.63 -14.68 -9.39
CA GLU A 65 -7.58 -15.76 -9.09
C GLU A 65 -9.03 -15.24 -9.03
N ALA A 66 -9.27 -14.05 -8.51
CA ALA A 66 -10.61 -13.42 -8.54
C ALA A 66 -11.06 -13.12 -9.98
N VAL A 67 -10.15 -12.68 -10.84
CA VAL A 67 -10.40 -12.47 -12.28
C VAL A 67 -10.66 -13.79 -12.99
N LYS A 68 -9.85 -14.81 -12.73
CA LYS A 68 -10.02 -16.16 -13.30
C LYS A 68 -11.32 -16.82 -12.88
N ALA A 69 -11.77 -16.59 -11.64
CA ALA A 69 -13.06 -17.04 -11.14
C ALA A 69 -14.25 -16.22 -11.68
N GLY A 70 -14.01 -15.16 -12.47
CA GLY A 70 -15.05 -14.27 -12.97
C GLY A 70 -15.63 -13.31 -11.93
N ALA A 71 -15.06 -13.26 -10.72
CA ALA A 71 -15.51 -12.39 -9.64
C ALA A 71 -15.09 -10.92 -9.84
N LEU A 72 -14.03 -10.67 -10.63
CA LEU A 72 -13.57 -9.35 -11.00
C LEU A 72 -13.31 -9.25 -12.51
N PRO A 73 -13.55 -8.09 -13.15
CA PRO A 73 -13.09 -7.87 -14.50
C PRO A 73 -11.54 -7.80 -14.51
N ALA A 74 -10.91 -8.18 -15.61
CA ALA A 74 -9.44 -8.11 -15.75
C ALA A 74 -8.89 -6.69 -15.50
N SER A 75 -9.67 -5.65 -15.86
CA SER A 75 -9.35 -4.26 -15.60
C SER A 75 -9.28 -3.89 -14.11
N ALA A 76 -9.89 -4.66 -13.21
CA ALA A 76 -9.78 -4.41 -11.77
C ALA A 76 -8.34 -4.55 -11.26
N ALA A 77 -7.51 -5.32 -11.96
CA ALA A 77 -6.10 -5.50 -11.66
C ALA A 77 -5.21 -4.35 -12.19
N GLU A 78 -5.76 -3.49 -13.05
CA GLU A 78 -5.06 -2.33 -13.58
C GLU A 78 -5.36 -1.11 -12.74
N VAL A 79 -4.31 -0.34 -12.42
CA VAL A 79 -4.45 0.92 -11.69
C VAL A 79 -4.14 2.05 -12.65
N ALA A 80 -5.13 2.91 -12.87
CA ALA A 80 -4.94 4.17 -13.56
C ALA A 80 -4.22 5.16 -12.64
N VAL A 81 -3.33 5.97 -13.21
CA VAL A 81 -2.70 7.07 -12.48
C VAL A 81 -3.49 8.35 -12.73
N ASP A 82 -3.96 8.98 -11.66
CA ASP A 82 -4.45 10.36 -11.72
C ASP A 82 -3.24 11.29 -11.74
N MET A 83 -2.87 11.77 -12.92
CA MET A 83 -1.70 12.63 -13.09
C MET A 83 -1.86 13.99 -12.41
N GLU A 84 -3.06 14.55 -12.36
CA GLU A 84 -3.31 15.85 -11.74
C GLU A 84 -3.17 15.75 -10.22
N ALA A 85 -3.86 14.78 -9.62
CA ALA A 85 -3.71 14.52 -8.19
C ALA A 85 -2.28 14.07 -7.85
N SER A 86 -1.57 13.40 -8.77
CA SER A 86 -0.17 13.00 -8.56
C SER A 86 0.76 14.20 -8.47
N ILE A 87 0.53 15.24 -9.28
CA ILE A 87 1.22 16.53 -9.17
C ILE A 87 0.94 17.15 -7.79
N GLY A 88 -0.32 17.17 -7.37
CA GLY A 88 -0.70 17.62 -6.03
C GLY A 88 0.03 16.85 -4.93
N CYS A 89 0.08 15.52 -5.02
CA CYS A 89 0.81 14.66 -4.09
C CYS A 89 2.30 15.01 -4.04
N ALA A 90 2.91 15.30 -5.19
CA ALA A 90 4.34 15.57 -5.28
C ALA A 90 4.69 16.95 -4.70
N LEU A 91 3.83 17.94 -4.95
CA LEU A 91 3.88 19.26 -4.33
C LEU A 91 3.68 19.18 -2.80
N HIS A 92 2.71 18.38 -2.35
CA HIS A 92 2.46 18.16 -0.94
C HIS A 92 3.66 17.52 -0.24
N SER A 93 4.25 16.51 -0.87
CA SER A 93 5.48 15.88 -0.39
C SER A 93 6.63 16.88 -0.24
N ALA A 94 6.77 17.82 -1.19
CA ALA A 94 7.77 18.87 -1.10
C ALA A 94 7.47 19.86 0.04
N TYR A 95 6.21 20.27 0.20
CA TYR A 95 5.75 21.12 1.30
C TYR A 95 6.07 20.48 2.66
N VAL A 96 5.75 19.20 2.85
CA VAL A 96 6.01 18.49 4.10
C VAL A 96 7.51 18.45 4.40
N LEU A 97 8.35 18.15 3.40
CA LEU A 97 9.80 18.17 3.59
C LEU A 97 10.34 19.54 3.99
N LEU A 98 9.74 20.64 3.53
CA LEU A 98 10.16 22.00 3.89
C LEU A 98 9.70 22.40 5.31
N ASN A 99 8.53 21.92 5.75
CA ASN A 99 7.85 22.46 6.94
C ASN A 99 7.76 21.49 8.13
N ASP A 100 8.02 20.20 7.93
CA ASP A 100 8.10 19.18 8.98
C ASP A 100 9.43 18.43 8.87
N PRO A 101 10.55 19.02 9.36
CA PRO A 101 11.88 18.45 9.20
C PRO A 101 12.06 17.12 9.94
N ARG A 102 11.18 16.79 10.88
CA ARG A 102 11.24 15.52 11.64
C ARG A 102 10.27 14.47 11.09
N LEU A 103 9.39 14.86 10.16
CA LEU A 103 8.29 14.03 9.67
C LEU A 103 7.45 13.42 10.81
N GLU A 104 7.47 14.05 11.98
CA GLU A 104 6.88 13.52 13.21
C GLU A 104 5.36 13.68 13.20
N SER A 105 4.86 14.76 12.61
CA SER A 105 3.43 15.03 12.54
C SER A 105 2.84 14.36 11.32
N ARG A 106 1.65 13.76 11.47
CA ARG A 106 0.50 13.65 10.53
C ARG A 106 0.57 14.10 9.07
N GLY A 107 1.32 15.16 8.79
CA GLY A 107 1.31 15.89 7.51
C GLY A 107 -0.04 16.53 7.38
N GLY A 108 -0.33 17.35 8.39
CA GLY A 108 -1.58 18.09 8.44
C GLY A 108 -1.79 18.93 7.18
N PRO A 109 -2.95 19.58 7.08
CA PRO A 109 -3.25 20.43 5.95
C PRO A 109 -2.12 21.41 5.68
N GLU A 110 -1.85 21.68 4.40
CA GLU A 110 -0.91 22.75 4.07
C GLU A 110 -1.45 24.08 4.60
N VAL A 111 -0.55 24.92 5.11
CA VAL A 111 -0.90 26.21 5.70
C VAL A 111 -0.56 27.30 4.68
N PRO A 112 -1.56 28.07 4.19
CA PRO A 112 -1.31 29.18 3.29
C PRO A 112 -0.22 30.13 3.82
N GLY A 113 0.69 30.55 2.94
CA GLY A 113 1.79 31.46 3.28
C GLY A 113 3.06 30.80 3.81
N ARG A 114 3.06 29.48 4.07
CA ARG A 114 4.29 28.75 4.39
C ARG A 114 5.10 28.39 3.13
N PRO A 115 6.43 28.22 3.25
CA PRO A 115 7.28 27.83 2.13
C PRO A 115 6.79 26.56 1.44
N GLY A 116 6.71 26.59 0.10
CA GLY A 116 6.28 25.44 -0.71
C GLY A 116 4.77 25.16 -0.73
N TYR A 117 3.94 26.01 -0.08
CA TYR A 117 2.49 25.88 -0.14
C TYR A 117 2.00 25.99 -1.59
N THR A 118 1.08 25.12 -1.97
CA THR A 118 0.36 25.22 -3.25
C THR A 118 -1.10 24.83 -3.09
N GLU A 119 -1.99 25.39 -3.91
CA GLU A 119 -3.41 24.99 -3.90
C GLU A 119 -3.57 23.50 -4.27
N ALA A 120 -2.80 23.01 -5.25
CA ALA A 120 -2.83 21.62 -5.68
C ALA A 120 -2.34 20.65 -4.58
N GLY A 121 -1.28 21.00 -3.84
CA GLY A 121 -0.80 20.21 -2.71
C GLY A 121 -1.79 20.22 -1.55
N ALA A 122 -2.34 21.40 -1.22
CA ALA A 122 -3.36 21.55 -0.20
C ALA A 122 -4.64 20.73 -0.50
N ALA A 123 -5.04 20.65 -1.77
CA ALA A 123 -6.22 19.89 -2.20
C ALA A 123 -6.11 18.39 -1.89
N VAL A 124 -4.90 17.80 -1.96
CA VAL A 124 -4.70 16.38 -1.69
C VAL A 124 -4.26 16.09 -0.25
N ALA A 125 -3.71 17.07 0.47
CA ALA A 125 -3.09 16.92 1.79
C ALA A 125 -3.96 16.17 2.81
N GLY A 126 -5.27 16.44 2.84
CA GLY A 126 -6.19 15.78 3.78
C GLY A 126 -6.44 14.29 3.51
N SER A 127 -6.15 13.82 2.29
CA SER A 127 -6.36 12.44 1.85
C SER A 127 -5.05 11.67 1.62
N ALA A 128 -3.94 12.39 1.49
CA ALA A 128 -2.63 11.81 1.19
C ALA A 128 -2.14 10.96 2.36
N HIS A 129 -1.88 9.68 2.10
CA HIS A 129 -1.04 8.90 3.00
C HIS A 129 0.43 9.21 2.77
N ARG A 130 1.19 9.23 3.86
CA ARG A 130 2.59 9.63 3.93
C ARG A 130 3.47 8.48 4.37
N ASP A 131 4.44 8.16 3.54
CA ASP A 131 5.52 7.26 3.92
C ASP A 131 6.88 7.92 3.67
N GLY A 132 7.79 7.77 4.63
CA GLY A 132 9.15 8.26 4.58
C GLY A 132 10.06 7.12 4.17
N THR A 133 10.23 6.93 2.86
CA THR A 133 10.98 5.79 2.31
C THR A 133 12.14 6.29 1.45
N ALA A 134 13.13 5.45 1.17
CA ALA A 134 14.22 5.83 0.25
C ALA A 134 13.79 5.78 -1.23
N SER A 135 12.82 4.93 -1.57
CA SER A 135 12.42 4.75 -2.96
C SER A 135 10.94 4.47 -3.15
N PRO A 136 10.47 4.74 -4.37
CA PRO A 136 9.19 4.33 -4.89
C PRO A 136 8.70 2.91 -4.74
N GLU A 137 9.48 2.02 -5.32
CA GLU A 137 9.18 0.61 -5.36
C GLU A 137 9.11 0.08 -3.93
N LEU A 138 9.99 0.60 -3.07
CA LEU A 138 10.01 0.28 -1.66
C LEU A 138 8.75 0.77 -0.94
N ALA A 139 8.26 1.98 -1.20
CA ALA A 139 6.99 2.45 -0.62
C ALA A 139 5.82 1.53 -0.98
N VAL A 140 5.70 1.09 -2.24
CA VAL A 140 4.62 0.14 -2.62
C VAL A 140 4.79 -1.19 -1.90
N ASP A 141 6.02 -1.72 -1.87
CA ASP A 141 6.32 -2.99 -1.20
C ASP A 141 6.02 -2.91 0.31
N LEU A 142 6.31 -1.76 0.94
CA LEU A 142 6.01 -1.44 2.35
C LEU A 142 4.50 -1.43 2.62
N LEU A 143 3.74 -0.73 1.78
CA LEU A 143 2.29 -0.67 1.92
C LEU A 143 1.66 -2.05 1.75
N VAL A 144 2.14 -2.87 0.80
CA VAL A 144 1.65 -4.24 0.60
C VAL A 144 2.01 -5.15 1.79
N ALA A 145 3.18 -4.96 2.41
CA ALA A 145 3.60 -5.72 3.58
C ALA A 145 2.86 -5.32 4.88
N THR A 146 2.26 -4.13 4.90
CA THR A 146 1.60 -3.58 6.08
C THR A 146 0.12 -3.92 6.11
N VAL A 147 -0.35 -4.64 7.14
CA VAL A 147 -1.76 -5.06 7.26
C VAL A 147 -2.76 -3.91 7.17
N THR A 148 -2.40 -2.74 7.71
CA THR A 148 -3.27 -1.56 7.81
C THR A 148 -3.51 -0.87 6.46
N TRP A 149 -2.63 -1.08 5.48
CA TRP A 149 -2.70 -0.48 4.14
C TRP A 149 -3.35 -1.39 3.09
N ARG A 150 -3.32 -2.70 3.33
CA ARG A 150 -3.92 -3.69 2.43
C ARG A 150 -5.38 -3.45 2.07
N PRO A 151 -6.29 -3.11 3.00
CA PRO A 151 -7.69 -2.87 2.63
C PRO A 151 -7.84 -1.80 1.55
N ILE A 152 -6.99 -0.77 1.59
CA ILE A 152 -7.01 0.34 0.64
C ILE A 152 -6.37 -0.07 -0.69
N LEU A 153 -5.19 -0.68 -0.64
CA LEU A 153 -4.44 -1.09 -1.84
C LEU A 153 -5.18 -2.13 -2.68
N PHE A 154 -5.88 -3.03 -1.98
CA PHE A 154 -6.59 -4.15 -2.56
C PHE A 154 -8.10 -3.94 -2.61
N ASP A 155 -8.59 -2.71 -2.42
CA ASP A 155 -9.97 -2.36 -2.71
C ASP A 155 -10.20 -2.48 -4.24
N PRO A 156 -11.03 -3.43 -4.70
CA PRO A 156 -11.34 -3.58 -6.12
C PRO A 156 -12.07 -2.35 -6.69
N GLY A 157 -12.71 -1.56 -5.81
CA GLY A 157 -13.28 -0.27 -6.15
C GLY A 157 -12.23 0.79 -6.44
N SER A 158 -11.05 0.75 -5.81
CA SER A 158 -9.99 1.75 -5.98
C SER A 158 -9.21 1.48 -7.26
N LEU A 159 -9.65 2.00 -8.42
CA LEU A 159 -8.95 1.81 -9.71
C LEU A 159 -8.05 2.98 -10.09
N VAL A 160 -8.13 4.10 -9.38
CA VAL A 160 -7.33 5.29 -9.65
C VAL A 160 -6.45 5.57 -8.44
N VAL A 161 -5.15 5.71 -8.67
CA VAL A 161 -4.17 6.11 -7.66
C VAL A 161 -3.52 7.41 -8.07
N ALA A 162 -3.26 8.28 -7.11
CA ALA A 162 -2.37 9.41 -7.31
C ALA A 162 -1.16 9.25 -6.41
N PHE A 163 0.03 9.48 -6.96
CA PHE A 163 1.28 9.31 -6.23
C PHE A 163 2.14 10.55 -6.41
N GLY A 164 2.88 10.96 -5.38
CA GLY A 164 3.90 11.99 -5.57
C GLY A 164 4.99 11.90 -4.54
N ALA A 165 6.23 12.07 -4.98
CA ALA A 165 7.40 12.05 -4.12
C ALA A 165 8.23 13.32 -4.23
N ALA A 166 8.89 13.68 -3.14
CA ALA A 166 9.91 14.71 -3.11
C ALA A 166 11.05 14.27 -2.20
N HIS A 167 12.27 14.75 -2.44
CA HIS A 167 13.46 14.45 -1.67
C HIS A 167 14.29 15.71 -1.37
N ARG A 168 15.01 15.72 -0.25
CA ARG A 168 15.99 16.79 0.07
C ARG A 168 17.34 16.49 -0.59
N ARG A 169 17.81 17.40 -1.45
CA ARG A 169 19.16 17.36 -2.04
C ARG A 169 20.23 17.44 -0.95
N GLY A 170 21.31 16.69 -1.12
CA GLY A 170 22.46 16.71 -0.21
C GLY A 170 22.28 15.90 1.07
N THR A 171 21.08 15.39 1.35
CA THR A 171 20.88 14.44 2.45
C THR A 171 21.23 13.03 1.97
N ARG A 172 22.15 12.35 2.67
CA ARG A 172 22.54 10.96 2.39
C ARG A 172 21.37 9.97 2.46
N GLN A 173 20.29 10.35 3.14
CA GLN A 173 19.14 9.48 3.39
C GLN A 173 18.01 9.66 2.39
N GLY A 174 18.14 10.57 1.41
CA GLY A 174 17.18 10.71 0.31
C GLY A 174 15.74 10.62 0.76
N ILE A 175 15.38 11.31 1.86
CA ILE A 175 14.09 11.15 2.53
C ILE A 175 13.01 11.46 1.49
N ALA A 176 12.44 10.41 0.90
CA ALA A 176 11.38 10.54 -0.07
C ALA A 176 10.09 10.59 0.75
N HIS A 177 9.47 11.75 0.75
CA HIS A 177 8.10 11.83 1.23
C HIS A 177 7.20 11.38 0.11
N SER A 178 6.36 10.39 0.36
CA SER A 178 5.41 9.88 -0.63
C SER A 178 3.99 10.20 -0.22
N SER A 179 3.19 10.76 -1.12
CA SER A 179 1.78 11.08 -0.90
C SER A 179 0.92 10.20 -1.80
N ILE A 180 -0.07 9.50 -1.24
CA ILE A 180 -0.96 8.60 -2.01
C ILE A 180 -2.43 8.86 -1.72
N THR A 181 -3.23 9.03 -2.78
CA THR A 181 -4.70 9.09 -2.72
C THR A 181 -5.35 8.16 -3.74
N TRP A 182 -6.64 7.87 -3.57
CA TRP A 182 -7.36 6.82 -4.27
C TRP A 182 -8.79 7.26 -4.57
N ALA A 183 -9.32 6.88 -5.73
CA ALA A 183 -10.73 7.06 -6.06
C ALA A 183 -11.42 5.71 -6.30
N ARG A 184 -12.60 5.55 -5.68
CA ARG A 184 -13.47 4.38 -5.87
C ARG A 184 -14.31 4.55 -7.14
N VAL A 185 -14.13 3.66 -8.10
CA VAL A 185 -14.86 3.63 -9.38
C VAL A 185 -15.35 2.22 -9.77
N GLY A 186 -14.96 1.18 -9.02
CA GLY A 186 -15.37 -0.21 -9.25
C GLY A 186 -16.36 -0.77 -8.22
N THR A 187 -16.88 -1.97 -8.50
CA THR A 187 -17.72 -2.73 -7.57
C THR A 187 -16.91 -3.78 -6.83
N TRP A 188 -17.32 -4.09 -5.61
CA TRP A 188 -16.75 -5.21 -4.85
C TRP A 188 -17.23 -6.56 -5.39
N PRO A 189 -16.38 -7.59 -5.43
CA PRO A 189 -16.79 -8.95 -5.77
C PRO A 189 -17.68 -9.51 -4.66
N GLU A 190 -18.52 -10.50 -4.95
CA GLU A 190 -19.33 -11.16 -3.91
C GLU A 190 -18.48 -12.03 -2.97
N GLN A 191 -17.35 -12.54 -3.48
CA GLN A 191 -16.44 -13.41 -2.75
C GLN A 191 -15.38 -12.59 -2.02
N PRO A 192 -14.88 -13.06 -0.86
CA PRO A 192 -13.81 -12.37 -0.15
C PRO A 192 -12.53 -12.36 -0.98
N LEU A 193 -11.81 -11.24 -0.93
CA LEU A 193 -10.48 -11.15 -1.51
C LEU A 193 -9.43 -11.69 -0.53
N LEU A 194 -8.64 -12.66 -0.97
CA LEU A 194 -7.62 -13.33 -0.15
C LEU A 194 -6.24 -12.77 -0.46
N VAL A 195 -5.46 -12.43 0.58
CA VAL A 195 -4.09 -11.90 0.44
C VAL A 195 -3.16 -12.56 1.46
N PRO A 196 -2.10 -13.29 1.06
CA PRO A 196 -1.73 -13.60 -0.32
C PRO A 196 -2.83 -14.37 -1.07
N ALA A 197 -2.87 -14.23 -2.38
CA ALA A 197 -3.84 -14.97 -3.20
C ALA A 197 -3.58 -16.48 -3.18
N PRO A 198 -4.59 -17.32 -3.45
CA PRO A 198 -4.41 -18.76 -3.59
C PRO A 198 -3.32 -19.11 -4.61
N GLY A 199 -2.34 -19.91 -4.19
CA GLY A 199 -1.21 -20.30 -5.01
C GLY A 199 -0.16 -19.21 -5.25
N GLN A 200 -0.29 -18.04 -4.63
CA GLN A 200 0.66 -16.93 -4.82
C GLN A 200 2.07 -17.37 -4.44
N LYS A 201 3.03 -17.07 -5.31
CA LYS A 201 4.47 -17.29 -5.10
C LYS A 201 5.14 -15.97 -4.77
N GLU A 202 6.39 -16.05 -4.30
CA GLU A 202 7.21 -14.89 -3.98
C GLU A 202 6.59 -13.95 -2.93
N VAL A 203 5.87 -14.52 -1.96
CA VAL A 203 5.32 -13.74 -0.85
C VAL A 203 6.46 -13.31 0.09
N PRO A 204 6.54 -12.04 0.51
CA PRO A 204 7.56 -11.61 1.46
C PRO A 204 7.47 -12.43 2.76
N PRO A 205 8.60 -12.78 3.39
CA PRO A 205 8.56 -13.54 4.64
C PRO A 205 8.23 -12.67 5.85
N LEU A 206 8.42 -11.35 5.76
CA LEU A 206 8.26 -10.43 6.90
C LEU A 206 7.07 -9.49 6.75
N TYR A 207 6.50 -9.13 7.88
CA TYR A 207 5.72 -7.92 8.07
C TYR A 207 6.67 -6.73 8.23
N ILE A 208 6.20 -5.57 7.78
CA ILE A 208 6.90 -4.31 7.99
C ILE A 208 6.05 -3.47 8.92
N SER A 209 6.66 -3.03 10.03
CA SER A 209 5.98 -2.21 11.01
C SER A 209 5.49 -0.91 10.41
N SER A 210 4.29 -0.51 10.83
CA SER A 210 3.71 0.79 10.54
C SER A 210 3.38 1.49 11.84
N ARG A 211 3.02 2.78 11.81
CA ARG A 211 2.55 3.49 13.01
C ARG A 211 1.05 3.82 12.88
N PRO A 212 0.19 3.36 13.80
CA PRO A 212 0.50 2.57 15.00
C PRO A 212 0.93 1.14 14.63
N ASP A 213 1.84 0.57 15.41
CA ASP A 213 2.30 -0.80 15.17
C ASP A 213 1.25 -1.79 15.68
N VAL A 214 0.97 -2.81 14.88
CA VAL A 214 0.07 -3.90 15.25
C VAL A 214 0.82 -5.03 15.95
N VAL A 215 2.16 -5.04 15.83
CA VAL A 215 3.05 -5.93 16.58
C VAL A 215 3.33 -5.26 17.93
N PRO A 216 3.04 -5.93 19.07
CA PRO A 216 3.36 -5.40 20.40
C PRO A 216 4.88 -5.21 20.57
N ASP A 217 5.28 -4.14 21.29
CA ASP A 217 6.68 -3.73 21.50
C ASP A 217 7.59 -4.79 22.15
N GLU A 218 7.02 -5.86 22.72
CA GLU A 218 7.76 -6.89 23.48
C GLU A 218 8.48 -7.92 22.59
N GLU A 219 8.17 -7.98 21.30
CA GLU A 219 8.82 -8.89 20.35
C GLU A 219 9.76 -8.10 19.44
N GLY A 220 11.03 -7.94 19.85
CA GLY A 220 12.11 -7.44 18.99
C GLY A 220 12.39 -8.27 17.73
N ASP A 221 11.52 -9.23 17.42
CA ASP A 221 11.54 -10.11 16.27
C ASP A 221 10.64 -9.55 15.17
N SER A 222 11.14 -9.57 13.94
CA SER A 222 10.33 -9.26 12.76
C SER A 222 9.16 -10.23 12.63
N ALA A 223 7.92 -9.76 12.78
CA ALA A 223 6.72 -10.53 12.51
C ALA A 223 6.67 -11.02 11.04
N GLY A 224 5.87 -12.06 10.78
CA GLY A 224 5.71 -12.61 9.43
C GLY A 224 4.69 -11.83 8.61
N THR A 225 4.76 -11.95 7.27
CA THR A 225 3.79 -11.27 6.39
C THR A 225 2.34 -11.63 6.78
N PRO A 226 1.42 -10.63 6.87
CA PRO A 226 0.02 -10.89 7.19
C PRO A 226 -0.66 -11.78 6.15
N VAL A 227 -1.64 -12.57 6.60
CA VAL A 227 -2.57 -13.33 5.77
C VAL A 227 -3.98 -12.80 6.04
N THR A 228 -4.71 -12.36 5.03
CA THR A 228 -5.94 -11.59 5.20
C THR A 228 -7.04 -12.06 4.26
N ALA A 229 -8.30 -11.92 4.70
CA ALA A 229 -9.49 -12.04 3.87
C ALA A 229 -10.32 -10.74 3.98
N PHE A 230 -10.62 -10.10 2.86
CA PHE A 230 -11.40 -8.87 2.78
C PHE A 230 -12.80 -9.14 2.24
N PHE A 231 -13.81 -8.79 3.01
CA PHE A 231 -15.20 -8.98 2.64
C PHE A 231 -15.79 -7.72 2.01
N PRO A 232 -16.88 -7.85 1.22
CA PRO A 232 -17.58 -6.71 0.62
C PRO A 232 -18.03 -5.70 1.68
N PRO A 233 -18.11 -4.39 1.35
CA PRO A 233 -18.62 -3.37 2.25
C PRO A 233 -19.99 -3.75 2.82
N GLY A 234 -20.21 -3.50 4.11
CA GLY A 234 -21.45 -3.84 4.81
C GLY A 234 -21.58 -5.32 5.20
N THR A 235 -20.60 -6.18 4.86
CA THR A 235 -20.58 -7.56 5.35
C THR A 235 -20.25 -7.60 6.84
N ALA A 236 -21.15 -8.14 7.67
CA ALA A 236 -20.86 -8.40 9.07
C ALA A 236 -20.13 -9.74 9.22
N ILE A 237 -19.10 -9.79 10.07
CA ILE A 237 -18.28 -10.99 10.31
C ILE A 237 -18.27 -11.28 11.81
N ARG A 238 -18.51 -12.53 12.19
CA ARG A 238 -18.52 -13.02 13.58
C ARG A 238 -17.87 -14.39 13.70
N GLU A 239 -17.52 -14.78 14.92
CA GLU A 239 -17.02 -16.11 15.26
C GLU A 239 -15.79 -16.53 14.43
N ALA A 240 -14.93 -15.57 14.11
CA ALA A 240 -13.80 -15.80 13.24
C ALA A 240 -12.78 -16.76 13.86
N ARG A 241 -12.36 -17.77 13.10
CA ARG A 241 -11.28 -18.70 13.47
C ARG A 241 -10.32 -18.86 12.32
N MET A 242 -9.02 -18.82 12.62
CA MET A 242 -7.99 -18.84 11.60
C MET A 242 -6.77 -19.64 12.06
N ARG A 243 -6.15 -20.34 11.11
CA ARG A 243 -4.93 -21.14 11.33
C ARG A 243 -3.98 -20.97 10.16
N LEU A 244 -2.68 -21.00 10.45
CA LEU A 244 -1.61 -21.06 9.46
C LEU A 244 -0.71 -22.26 9.75
N GLU A 245 -0.49 -23.09 8.74
CA GLU A 245 0.37 -24.27 8.81
C GLU A 245 1.55 -24.10 7.86
N ASP A 246 2.74 -24.56 8.26
CA ASP A 246 3.92 -24.62 7.39
C ASP A 246 3.86 -25.83 6.45
N GLY A 247 4.87 -26.01 5.59
CA GLY A 247 4.91 -27.10 4.61
C GLY A 247 5.03 -28.50 5.22
N ARG A 248 5.20 -28.59 6.55
CA ARG A 248 5.23 -29.84 7.32
C ARG A 248 3.92 -30.06 8.11
N GLY A 249 2.93 -29.19 7.92
CA GLY A 249 1.67 -29.22 8.66
C GLY A 249 1.79 -28.72 10.11
N LYS A 250 2.92 -28.12 10.50
CA LYS A 250 3.08 -27.54 11.84
C LYS A 250 2.41 -26.17 11.87
N GLU A 251 1.61 -25.94 12.91
CA GLU A 251 0.99 -24.63 13.14
C GLU A 251 2.03 -23.53 13.40
N VAL A 252 1.83 -22.40 12.74
CA VAL A 252 2.59 -21.16 12.90
C VAL A 252 1.88 -20.30 13.93
N GLU A 253 2.57 -19.95 15.00
CA GLU A 253 2.03 -19.05 16.01
C GLU A 253 1.74 -17.68 15.40
N ALA A 254 0.50 -17.22 15.56
CA ALA A 254 0.04 -15.99 14.95
C ALA A 254 -1.07 -15.33 15.77
N ARG A 255 -1.19 -14.00 15.63
CA ARG A 255 -2.26 -13.21 16.22
C ARG A 255 -3.39 -13.06 15.21
N LEU A 256 -4.61 -13.36 15.65
CA LEU A 256 -5.83 -13.08 14.90
C LEU A 256 -6.25 -11.62 15.12
N SER A 257 -6.76 -10.99 14.07
CA SER A 257 -7.59 -9.79 14.13
C SER A 257 -8.90 -10.07 13.41
N SER A 258 -10.00 -9.74 14.09
CA SER A 258 -11.36 -9.81 13.57
C SER A 258 -12.10 -8.51 13.93
N PRO A 259 -13.34 -8.30 13.45
CA PRO A 259 -14.15 -7.18 13.92
C PRO A 259 -14.45 -7.21 15.43
N GLU A 260 -14.52 -8.41 16.01
CA GLU A 260 -14.79 -8.63 17.44
C GLU A 260 -13.54 -8.41 18.31
N ASP A 261 -12.35 -8.68 17.77
CA ASP A 261 -11.05 -8.43 18.39
C ASP A 261 -10.06 -7.85 17.37
N PRO A 262 -10.17 -6.55 17.05
CA PRO A 262 -9.33 -5.94 16.02
C PRO A 262 -7.93 -5.61 16.56
N PHE A 263 -6.93 -5.58 15.67
CA PHE A 263 -5.62 -5.04 16.02
C PHE A 263 -5.72 -3.64 16.66
N PRO A 264 -4.78 -3.28 17.56
CA PRO A 264 -4.72 -1.94 18.15
C PRO A 264 -4.44 -0.93 17.04
N MET A 265 -5.42 -0.06 16.78
CA MET A 265 -5.34 0.96 15.73
C MET A 265 -6.14 2.18 16.16
N GLU A 266 -5.81 3.34 15.58
CA GLU A 266 -6.54 4.58 15.81
C GLU A 266 -8.05 4.41 15.54
N PRO A 267 -8.94 4.91 16.43
CA PRO A 267 -10.39 4.71 16.32
C PRO A 267 -10.98 5.07 14.96
N ASP A 268 -10.50 6.14 14.32
CA ASP A 268 -11.03 6.61 13.04
C ASP A 268 -10.69 5.66 11.88
N ARG A 269 -9.56 4.95 11.94
CA ARG A 269 -9.18 3.93 10.94
C ARG A 269 -9.88 2.59 11.17
N ARG A 270 -10.34 2.33 12.39
CA ARG A 270 -10.93 1.06 12.79
C ARG A 270 -12.31 0.81 12.16
N LYS A 271 -13.11 1.86 11.94
CA LYS A 271 -14.56 1.71 11.69
C LYS A 271 -14.95 1.08 10.35
N GLU A 272 -14.32 1.45 9.23
CA GLU A 272 -14.79 0.97 7.91
C GLU A 272 -14.04 -0.26 7.39
N TRP A 273 -12.73 -0.33 7.61
CA TRP A 273 -11.89 -1.34 6.95
C TRP A 273 -11.68 -2.60 7.78
N LEU A 274 -11.45 -2.45 9.08
CA LEU A 274 -11.23 -3.61 9.96
C LEU A 274 -12.52 -4.37 10.24
N SER A 275 -13.67 -3.69 10.17
CA SER A 275 -15.00 -4.30 10.37
C SER A 275 -15.37 -5.33 9.31
N ARG A 276 -14.65 -5.35 8.18
CA ARG A 276 -14.85 -6.30 7.07
C ARG A 276 -13.60 -7.09 6.70
N MET A 277 -12.61 -7.15 7.60
CA MET A 277 -11.36 -7.86 7.38
C MET A 277 -11.13 -8.90 8.46
N LEU A 278 -10.68 -10.07 8.03
CA LEU A 278 -10.02 -11.05 8.88
C LEU A 278 -8.52 -11.03 8.59
N ALA A 279 -7.68 -11.02 9.62
CA ALA A 279 -6.23 -11.00 9.45
C ALA A 279 -5.52 -11.92 10.44
N LEU A 280 -4.51 -12.63 9.94
CA LEU A 280 -3.57 -13.42 10.72
C LEU A 280 -2.20 -12.78 10.59
N LEU A 281 -1.59 -12.43 11.72
CA LEU A 281 -0.24 -11.88 11.78
C LEU A 281 0.68 -12.89 12.47
N PRO A 282 1.52 -13.63 11.72
CA PRO A 282 2.50 -14.53 12.31
C PRO A 282 3.42 -13.77 13.27
N LYS A 283 3.62 -14.27 14.49
CA LYS A 283 4.47 -13.61 15.50
C LYS A 283 5.94 -13.55 15.10
N LYS A 284 6.36 -14.43 14.20
CA LYS A 284 7.73 -14.51 13.67
C LYS A 284 7.74 -14.48 12.17
N ALA A 285 8.88 -14.04 11.64
CA ALA A 285 9.26 -14.16 10.24
C ALA A 285 8.90 -15.53 9.67
N LEU A 286 8.22 -15.55 8.52
CA LEU A 286 7.98 -16.78 7.81
C LEU A 286 9.31 -17.31 7.22
N ARG A 287 9.47 -18.63 7.17
CA ARG A 287 10.61 -19.29 6.51
C ARG A 287 10.59 -18.94 5.03
N LYS A 288 11.77 -18.71 4.44
CA LYS A 288 11.96 -18.46 3.01
C LYS A 288 11.71 -19.73 2.19
N LYS A 289 11.27 -19.59 0.93
CA LYS A 289 10.94 -20.68 0.00
C LYS A 289 9.92 -21.71 0.51
N GLU A 290 9.24 -21.42 1.60
CA GLU A 290 8.35 -22.33 2.29
C GLU A 290 6.92 -22.15 1.76
N THR A 291 6.18 -23.25 1.63
CA THR A 291 4.75 -23.20 1.33
C THR A 291 3.97 -23.22 2.62
N TYR A 292 3.06 -22.28 2.78
CA TYR A 292 2.15 -22.19 3.91
C TYR A 292 0.72 -22.50 3.47
N ARG A 293 -0.08 -23.02 4.40
CA ARG A 293 -1.52 -23.25 4.22
C ARG A 293 -2.30 -22.42 5.23
N ALA A 294 -3.18 -21.58 4.72
CA ALA A 294 -4.09 -20.75 5.49
C ALA A 294 -5.48 -21.41 5.53
N ARG A 295 -6.10 -21.43 6.71
CA ARG A 295 -7.48 -21.88 6.92
C ARG A 295 -8.24 -20.86 7.72
N PHE A 296 -9.36 -20.43 7.18
CA PHE A 296 -10.21 -19.40 7.76
C PHE A 296 -11.64 -19.93 7.83
N SER A 297 -12.35 -19.56 8.88
CA SER A 297 -13.79 -19.78 8.99
C SER A 297 -14.42 -18.63 9.77
N ALA A 298 -15.64 -18.27 9.43
CA ALA A 298 -16.43 -17.26 10.13
C ALA A 298 -17.92 -17.43 9.84
N GLU A 299 -18.76 -16.82 10.66
CA GLU A 299 -20.12 -16.47 10.28
C GLU A 299 -20.10 -15.13 9.56
N VAL A 300 -20.65 -15.08 8.35
CA VAL A 300 -20.70 -13.86 7.53
C VAL A 300 -22.14 -13.54 7.17
N THR A 301 -22.54 -12.30 7.34
CA THR A 301 -23.84 -11.78 6.89
C THR A 301 -23.58 -10.78 5.78
N PRO A 302 -23.94 -11.05 4.51
CA PRO A 302 -23.73 -10.11 3.43
C PRO A 302 -24.57 -8.83 3.65
N PRO A 303 -24.28 -7.72 2.94
CA PRO A 303 -25.12 -6.54 3.01
C PRO A 303 -26.53 -6.83 2.46
N GLY A 304 -27.55 -6.23 3.08
CA GLY A 304 -28.96 -6.35 2.67
C GLY A 304 -29.88 -6.52 3.88
N GLU A 305 -31.10 -5.97 3.80
CA GLU A 305 -32.07 -5.97 4.92
C GLU A 305 -32.51 -7.39 5.32
N ASP A 306 -32.63 -8.29 4.34
CA ASP A 306 -33.04 -9.68 4.53
C ASP A 306 -31.87 -10.68 4.54
N ALA A 307 -30.62 -10.19 4.58
CA ALA A 307 -29.44 -11.04 4.54
C ALA A 307 -29.34 -11.89 5.81
N LYS A 308 -29.24 -13.22 5.63
CA LYS A 308 -29.06 -14.15 6.75
C LYS A 308 -27.58 -14.46 6.97
N PRO A 309 -27.15 -14.67 8.23
CA PRO A 309 -25.83 -15.18 8.51
C PRO A 309 -25.61 -16.54 7.84
N ARG A 310 -24.44 -16.73 7.26
CA ARG A 310 -24.01 -17.99 6.65
C ARG A 310 -22.60 -18.34 7.11
N LYS A 311 -22.31 -19.63 7.24
CA LYS A 311 -20.94 -20.09 7.45
C LYS A 311 -20.13 -19.85 6.18
N TRP A 312 -18.97 -19.25 6.35
CA TRP A 312 -17.95 -19.12 5.31
C TRP A 312 -16.69 -19.84 5.75
N GLU A 313 -16.07 -20.56 4.82
CA GLU A 313 -14.82 -21.27 5.00
C GLU A 313 -13.90 -20.97 3.82
N GLY A 314 -12.61 -20.78 4.10
CA GLY A 314 -11.59 -20.56 3.09
C GLY A 314 -10.32 -21.33 3.43
N GLU A 315 -9.81 -22.09 2.48
CA GLU A 315 -8.50 -22.76 2.58
C GLU A 315 -7.68 -22.47 1.32
N TRP A 316 -6.44 -22.03 1.51
CA TRP A 316 -5.53 -21.81 0.39
C TRP A 316 -4.07 -21.93 0.80
N THR A 317 -3.19 -22.00 -0.19
CA THR A 317 -1.74 -22.04 0.01
C THR A 317 -1.05 -20.85 -0.63
N PHE A 318 0.13 -20.51 -0.13
CA PHE A 318 1.03 -19.54 -0.75
C PHE A 318 2.48 -19.92 -0.46
N ARG A 319 3.42 -19.40 -1.25
CA ARG A 319 4.85 -19.69 -1.08
C ARG A 319 5.64 -18.41 -0.87
N THR A 320 6.47 -18.39 0.16
CA THR A 320 7.37 -17.27 0.44
C THR A 320 8.54 -17.22 -0.55
N MET A 321 9.05 -16.02 -0.80
CA MET A 321 10.21 -15.81 -1.66
C MET A 321 11.51 -16.37 -1.07
N GLU A 322 12.49 -16.58 -1.95
CA GLU A 322 13.86 -16.98 -1.57
C GLU A 322 14.64 -15.86 -0.90
N LYS A 323 14.72 -14.73 -1.60
CA LYS A 323 15.55 -13.63 -1.16
C LYS A 323 14.72 -12.77 -0.24
N HIS A 324 15.26 -12.50 0.94
CA HIS A 324 14.67 -11.51 1.79
C HIS A 324 14.62 -10.18 1.01
N TRP A 325 13.55 -9.40 1.14
CA TRP A 325 13.70 -7.96 1.03
C TRP A 325 14.59 -7.56 2.20
N ASP A 326 15.91 -7.70 2.04
CA ASP A 326 16.79 -7.03 2.97
C ASP A 326 16.67 -5.55 2.62
N MET A 327 15.68 -4.92 3.24
CA MET A 327 15.49 -3.48 3.13
C MET A 327 16.74 -2.77 3.63
N ARG A 328 17.46 -3.34 4.61
CA ARG A 328 18.73 -2.77 5.04
C ARG A 328 19.76 -2.81 3.92
N ASP A 329 19.81 -3.88 3.11
CA ASP A 329 20.68 -3.90 1.91
C ASP A 329 20.26 -2.85 0.86
N ARG A 330 18.96 -2.65 0.61
CA ARG A 330 18.52 -1.58 -0.32
C ARG A 330 18.79 -0.18 0.23
N TYR A 331 18.57 0.04 1.52
CA TYR A 331 18.96 1.27 2.20
C TYR A 331 20.49 1.43 2.30
N ALA A 332 21.27 0.34 2.31
CA ALA A 332 22.73 0.37 2.43
C ALA A 332 23.46 0.48 1.09
N ILE A 333 22.86 0.00 -0.02
CA ILE A 333 23.46 0.06 -1.36
C ILE A 333 23.46 1.49 -1.93
N GLU A 334 22.61 2.38 -1.44
CA GLU A 334 22.63 3.82 -1.81
C GLU A 334 23.45 4.69 -0.84
N VAL A 335 24.17 4.08 0.12
CA VAL A 335 24.99 4.77 1.14
C VAL A 335 26.51 4.65 0.84
N ARG A 336 26.90 4.30 -0.39
CA ARG A 336 28.30 4.38 -0.85
C ARG A 336 28.46 5.36 -2.00
#